data_AF-A0A4R1LZ25-F1
#
_entry.id   AF-A0A4R1LZ25-F1
#
_cell.length_a   1.000
_cell.length_b   1.000
_cell.length_c   1.000
_cell.angle_alpha   90.00
_cell.angle_beta   90.00
_cell.angle_gamma   90.00
#
_symmetry.space_group_name_H-M   'P 1'
#
loop_
_entity.id
_entity.type
_entity.pdbx_description
1 polymer ?
#
loop_
_entity_poly.entity_id
_entity_poly.type
_entity_poly.pdbx_seq_one_letter_code
_entity_poly.pdbx_strand_id
1 'polypeptide(L)'
;MKIVVNGDVGSFRLSEEAARLYMNMSGDSLGAGESLEAISRRLAHCPKLRGDPVLVAVIQQLGARANGAGACLEVVDAPADGWHLLELCGIECVVSDAARPTGR
;
A
#
# COMPACT_ATOMS: atom_id res chain seq x y z
N MET A 1 -12.58 -5.57 0.37
CA MET A 1 -11.99 -4.22 0.51
C MET A 1 -10.89 -4.05 -0.53
N LYS A 2 -10.42 -2.83 -0.77
CA LYS A 2 -9.27 -2.59 -1.66
C LYS A 2 -8.02 -2.28 -0.85
N ILE A 3 -6.88 -2.72 -1.31
CA ILE A 3 -5.57 -2.47 -0.71
C ILE A 3 -4.53 -2.18 -1.78
N VAL A 4 -3.55 -1.35 -1.44
CA VAL A 4 -2.40 -1.08 -2.31
C VAL A 4 -1.25 -2.05 -1.99
N VAL A 5 -0.73 -2.70 -3.02
CA VAL A 5 0.43 -3.61 -2.94
C VAL A 5 1.52 -3.17 -3.92
N ASN A 6 2.75 -3.65 -3.70
CA ASN A 6 3.87 -3.51 -4.62
C ASN A 6 3.95 -4.74 -5.54
N GLY A 7 3.69 -4.57 -6.84
CA GLY A 7 3.67 -5.65 -7.83
C GLY A 7 5.01 -5.94 -8.51
N ASP A 8 6.10 -5.25 -8.17
CA ASP A 8 7.42 -5.44 -8.81
C ASP A 8 8.56 -5.47 -7.78
N VAL A 9 9.74 -5.88 -8.23
CA VAL A 9 10.95 -5.98 -7.42
C VAL A 9 11.30 -4.63 -6.81
N GLY A 10 11.32 -4.58 -5.48
CA GLY A 10 11.68 -3.40 -4.70
C GLY A 10 10.83 -3.26 -3.44
N SER A 11 10.68 -2.03 -2.97
CA SER A 11 9.95 -1.74 -1.73
C SER A 11 8.74 -0.87 -2.01
N PHE A 12 7.64 -1.11 -1.31
CA PHE A 12 6.50 -0.21 -1.32
C PHE A 12 6.93 1.24 -1.01
N ARG A 13 6.78 2.14 -1.99
CA ARG A 13 7.15 3.55 -1.86
C ARG A 13 6.27 4.42 -2.74
N LEU A 14 5.76 5.51 -2.18
CA LEU A 14 5.04 6.53 -2.94
C LEU A 14 6.03 7.47 -3.64
N SER A 15 5.65 7.96 -4.82
CA SER A 15 6.30 9.13 -5.39
C SER A 15 6.05 10.36 -4.51
N GLU A 16 6.89 11.38 -4.67
CA GLU A 16 6.70 12.65 -3.97
C GLU A 16 5.32 13.28 -4.28
N GLU A 17 4.87 13.17 -5.54
CA GLU A 17 3.55 13.63 -5.95
C GLU A 17 2.42 12.88 -5.24
N ALA A 18 2.49 11.54 -5.18
CA ALA A 18 1.48 10.73 -4.50
C ALA A 18 1.48 10.98 -2.99
N ALA A 19 2.64 11.08 -2.35
CA ALA A 19 2.73 11.36 -0.93
C ALA A 19 2.13 12.74 -0.58
N ARG A 20 2.40 13.77 -1.39
CA ARG A 20 1.79 15.10 -1.22
C ARG A 20 0.28 15.07 -1.42
N LEU A 21 -0.20 14.39 -2.47
CA LEU A 21 -1.63 14.29 -2.75
C LEU A 21 -2.35 13.52 -1.63
N TYR A 22 -1.75 12.43 -1.16
CA TYR A 22 -2.25 11.65 -0.04
C TYR A 22 -2.35 12.51 1.22
N MET A 23 -1.29 13.23 1.61
CA MET A 23 -1.33 14.16 2.76
C MET A 23 -2.47 15.19 2.62
N ASN A 24 -2.59 15.83 1.45
CA ASN A 24 -3.60 16.85 1.23
C ASN A 24 -5.03 16.32 1.33
N MET A 25 -5.27 15.07 0.89
CA MET A 25 -6.60 14.45 0.92
C MET A 25 -6.93 13.78 2.26
N SER A 26 -5.93 13.24 2.96
CA SER A 26 -6.11 12.50 4.23
C SER A 26 -6.16 13.42 5.46
N GLY A 27 -5.87 14.71 5.28
CA GLY A 27 -5.92 15.71 6.36
C GLY A 27 -4.91 15.40 7.47
N ASP A 28 -5.34 15.56 8.73
CA ASP A 28 -4.51 15.39 9.94
C ASP A 28 -4.27 13.91 10.33
N SER A 29 -4.77 12.95 9.54
CA SER A 29 -4.76 11.51 9.86
C SER A 29 -3.34 10.89 9.90
N LEU A 30 -2.33 11.59 9.39
CA LEU A 30 -0.93 11.16 9.46
C LEU A 30 -0.13 11.87 10.55
N GLY A 31 -0.71 12.83 11.27
CA GLY A 31 0.01 13.67 12.21
C GLY A 31 0.79 14.76 11.45
N ALA A 32 0.42 16.02 11.69
CA ALA A 32 1.11 17.17 11.13
C ALA A 32 2.64 17.09 11.37
N GLY A 33 3.42 17.03 10.29
CA GLY A 33 4.89 17.08 10.32
C GLY A 33 5.63 15.81 9.89
N GLU A 34 4.94 14.73 9.49
CA GLU A 34 5.63 13.59 8.87
C GLU A 34 6.24 13.98 7.51
N SER A 35 7.46 13.54 7.23
CA SER A 35 8.07 13.69 5.91
C SER A 35 7.45 12.71 4.90
N LEU A 36 7.56 12.99 3.59
CA LEU A 36 7.07 12.11 2.53
C LEU A 36 7.64 10.69 2.63
N GLU A 37 8.93 10.58 3.00
CA GLU A 37 9.61 9.31 3.25
C GLU A 37 9.05 8.60 4.50
N ALA A 38 8.70 9.35 5.56
CA ALA A 38 8.10 8.77 6.76
C ALA A 38 6.73 8.13 6.45
N ILE A 39 5.90 8.78 5.63
CA ILE A 39 4.64 8.19 5.16
C ILE A 39 4.88 6.89 4.40
N SER A 40 5.76 6.92 3.40
CA SER A 40 6.06 5.72 2.60
C SER A 40 6.52 4.57 3.48
N ARG A 41 7.44 4.84 4.42
CA ARG A 41 7.93 3.84 5.38
C ARG A 41 6.83 3.33 6.31
N ARG A 42 5.93 4.20 6.77
CA ARG A 42 4.81 3.83 7.64
C ARG A 42 3.82 2.93 6.91
N LEU A 43 3.46 3.28 5.67
CA LEU A 43 2.63 2.44 4.81
C LEU A 43 3.32 1.11 4.53
N ALA A 44 4.62 1.12 4.22
CA ALA A 44 5.40 -0.08 3.97
C ALA A 44 5.38 -1.05 5.17
N HIS A 45 5.57 -0.55 6.39
CA HIS A 45 5.58 -1.38 7.61
C HIS A 45 4.21 -1.75 8.15
N CYS A 46 3.15 -1.01 7.80
CA CYS A 46 1.79 -1.25 8.30
C CYS A 46 0.81 -1.52 7.14
N PRO A 47 0.72 -2.77 6.64
CA PRO A 47 -0.20 -3.16 5.57
C PRO A 47 -1.66 -2.77 5.81
N LYS A 48 -2.11 -2.75 7.08
CA LYS A 48 -3.47 -2.33 7.45
C LYS A 48 -3.80 -0.89 7.04
N LEU A 49 -2.80 -0.01 6.97
CA LEU A 49 -2.98 1.38 6.52
C LEU A 49 -3.08 1.49 5.01
N ARG A 50 -2.67 0.45 4.26
CA ARG A 50 -2.68 0.48 2.79
C ARG A 50 -4.07 0.24 2.19
N GLY A 51 -5.06 -0.08 3.03
CA GLY A 51 -6.48 -0.11 2.68
C GLY A 51 -7.20 1.23 2.90
N ASP A 52 -6.47 2.29 3.27
CA ASP A 52 -7.04 3.63 3.41
C ASP A 52 -7.70 4.04 2.08
N PRO A 53 -9.00 4.39 2.08
CA PRO A 53 -9.71 4.79 0.87
C PRO A 53 -9.07 6.01 0.18
N VAL A 54 -8.44 6.91 0.94
CA VAL A 54 -7.72 8.06 0.38
C VAL A 54 -6.48 7.60 -0.36
N LEU A 55 -5.72 6.67 0.21
CA LEU A 55 -4.54 6.11 -0.45
C LEU A 55 -4.95 5.41 -1.75
N VAL A 56 -5.99 4.58 -1.69
CA VAL A 56 -6.52 3.88 -2.87
C VAL A 56 -6.91 4.88 -3.96
N ALA A 57 -7.62 5.96 -3.61
CA ALA A 57 -8.01 6.99 -4.56
C ALA A 57 -6.79 7.68 -5.20
N VAL A 58 -5.74 7.99 -4.43
CA VAL A 58 -4.49 8.58 -4.93
C VAL A 58 -3.80 7.67 -5.94
N ILE A 59 -3.66 6.38 -5.63
CA ILE A 59 -3.02 5.42 -6.56
C ILE A 59 -3.85 5.27 -7.84
N GLN A 60 -5.18 5.20 -7.73
CA GLN A 60 -6.04 5.12 -8.91
C GLN A 60 -5.99 6.38 -9.76
N GLN A 61 -5.89 7.56 -9.15
CA GLN A 61 -5.81 8.83 -9.86
C GLN A 61 -4.48 9.03 -10.59
N LEU A 62 -3.36 8.69 -9.94
CA LEU A 62 -2.02 8.95 -10.49
C LEU A 62 -1.48 7.77 -11.32
N GLY A 63 -1.99 6.56 -11.12
CA GLY A 63 -1.50 5.35 -11.78
C GLY A 63 0.01 5.19 -11.58
N ALA A 64 0.74 4.93 -12.68
CA ALA A 64 2.19 4.77 -12.64
C ALA A 64 2.95 5.99 -12.07
N ARG A 65 2.37 7.20 -12.08
CA ARG A 65 2.99 8.39 -11.47
C ARG A 65 2.99 8.32 -9.94
N ALA A 66 2.20 7.43 -9.35
CA ALA A 66 2.22 7.22 -7.91
C ALA A 66 3.45 6.44 -7.42
N ASN A 67 4.18 5.79 -8.34
CA ASN A 67 5.28 4.90 -8.02
C ASN A 67 6.50 5.69 -7.55
N GLY A 68 6.95 5.40 -6.33
CA GLY A 68 8.26 5.84 -5.85
C GLY A 68 9.39 5.07 -6.53
N ALA A 69 10.63 5.46 -6.24
CA ALA A 69 11.81 4.80 -6.81
C ALA A 69 11.82 3.29 -6.50
N GLY A 70 11.82 2.46 -7.55
CA GLY A 70 11.82 1.01 -7.43
C GLY A 70 10.51 0.41 -6.89
N ALA A 71 9.39 1.10 -7.05
CA ALA A 71 8.07 0.57 -6.69
C ALA A 71 7.18 0.44 -7.93
N CYS A 72 6.24 -0.50 -7.87
CA CYS A 72 5.16 -0.64 -8.83
C CYS A 72 3.86 -0.83 -8.05
N LEU A 73 3.13 0.24 -7.80
CA LEU A 73 1.97 0.23 -6.92
C LEU A 73 0.72 -0.14 -7.69
N GLU A 74 -0.03 -1.11 -7.16
CA GLU A 74 -1.29 -1.55 -7.73
C GLU A 74 -2.37 -1.67 -6.65
N VAL A 75 -3.63 -1.50 -7.06
CA VAL A 75 -4.80 -1.66 -6.18
C VAL A 75 -5.41 -3.02 -6.46
N VAL A 76 -5.47 -3.86 -5.42
CA VAL A 76 -6.04 -5.21 -5.50
C VAL A 76 -7.22 -5.37 -4.54
N ASP A 77 -8.09 -6.32 -4.83
CA ASP A 77 -9.16 -6.71 -3.92
C ASP A 77 -8.62 -7.66 -2.84
N ALA A 78 -9.02 -7.40 -1.60
CA ALA A 78 -8.72 -8.21 -0.43
C ALA A 78 -10.01 -8.56 0.34
N PRO A 79 -10.06 -9.72 1.02
CA PRO A 79 -11.08 -9.99 2.02
C PRO A 79 -11.14 -8.88 3.09
N ALA A 80 -12.29 -8.71 3.75
CA ALA A 80 -12.42 -7.72 4.83
C ALA A 80 -11.53 -8.09 6.04
N ASP A 81 -11.39 -9.38 6.30
CA ASP A 81 -10.63 -10.00 7.37
C ASP A 81 -10.04 -11.34 6.89
N GLY A 82 -9.19 -11.96 7.71
CA GLY A 82 -8.62 -13.29 7.40
C GLY A 82 -7.73 -13.29 6.15
N TRP A 83 -6.79 -12.35 6.08
CA TRP A 83 -5.79 -12.27 5.02
C TRP A 83 -4.46 -11.75 5.54
N HIS A 84 -3.39 -12.03 4.81
CA HIS A 84 -2.06 -11.49 5.05
C HIS A 84 -1.37 -11.10 3.74
N LEU A 85 -0.38 -10.21 3.80
CA LEU A 85 0.54 -9.99 2.68
C LEU A 85 1.62 -11.06 2.70
N LEU A 86 1.81 -11.71 1.56
CA LEU A 86 3.00 -12.49 1.26
C LEU A 86 3.90 -11.64 0.38
N GLU A 87 5.14 -11.42 0.83
CA GLU A 87 6.18 -10.71 0.09
C GLU A 87 7.24 -11.72 -0.39
N LEU A 88 7.54 -11.70 -1.68
CA LEU A 88 8.58 -12.51 -2.31
C LEU A 88 9.42 -11.61 -3.21
N CYS A 89 10.66 -11.32 -2.77
CA CYS A 89 11.59 -10.44 -3.50
C CYS A 89 11.02 -9.02 -3.77
N GLY A 90 10.25 -8.48 -2.81
CA GLY A 90 9.61 -7.18 -2.94
C GLY A 90 8.26 -7.19 -3.66
N ILE A 91 7.91 -8.29 -4.33
CA ILE A 91 6.58 -8.47 -4.94
C ILE A 91 5.63 -8.94 -3.85
N GLU A 92 4.56 -8.20 -3.63
CA GLU A 92 3.58 -8.43 -2.59
C GLU A 92 2.28 -8.98 -3.19
N CYS A 93 1.65 -9.93 -2.49
CA CYS A 93 0.35 -10.46 -2.85
C CYS A 93 -0.53 -10.65 -1.62
N VAL A 94 -1.83 -10.43 -1.78
CA VAL A 94 -2.83 -10.70 -0.73
C VAL A 94 -3.19 -12.17 -0.75
N VAL A 95 -2.97 -12.85 0.36
CA VAL A 95 -3.32 -14.26 0.54
C VAL A 95 -4.40 -14.36 1.60
N SER A 96 -5.51 -15.02 1.28
CA SER A 96 -6.55 -15.32 2.27
C SER A 96 -6.09 -16.45 3.18
N ASP A 97 -6.35 -16.31 4.49
CA ASP A 97 -6.03 -17.34 5.48
C ASP A 97 -6.84 -18.63 5.25
N ALA A 98 -8.01 -18.53 4.61
CA ALA A 98 -8.82 -19.69 4.20
C ALA A 98 -8.13 -20.54 3.12
N ALA A 99 -7.14 -19.99 2.41
CA ALA A 99 -6.36 -20.71 1.41
C ALA A 99 -5.21 -21.53 2.03
N ARG A 100 -5.01 -21.50 3.36
CA ARG A 100 -4.08 -22.42 4.01
C ARG A 100 -4.61 -23.84 3.86
N PRO A 101 -3.91 -24.76 3.17
CA PRO A 101 -4.23 -26.17 3.30
C PRO A 101 -4.03 -26.53 4.76
N THR A 102 -5.11 -26.94 5.43
CA THR A 102 -5.03 -27.58 6.74
C THR A 102 -4.20 -28.84 6.55
N GLY A 103 -2.90 -28.77 6.88
CA GLY A 103 -2.05 -29.95 6.94
C GLY A 103 -2.66 -30.94 7.93
N ARG A 104 -3.11 -32.08 7.41
CA ARG A 104 -3.31 -33.30 8.18
C ARG A 104 -2.01 -34.08 8.20
#